data_AF-A0A941NR90-F1
#
_entry.id   AF-A0A941NR90-F1
#
_cell.length_a   1.000
_cell.length_b   1.000
_cell.length_c   1.000
_cell.angle_alpha   90.00
_cell.angle_beta   90.00
_cell.angle_gamma   90.00
#
_symmetry.space_group_name_H-M   'P 1'
#
loop_
_entity.id
_entity.type
_entity.pdbx_description
1 polymer ?
#
loop_
_entity_poly.entity_id
_entity_poly.type
_entity_poly.pdbx_seq_one_letter_code
_entity_poly.pdbx_strand_id
1 'polypeptide(L)'
;MLTGPQLKAYFERIGLPEVFGQHNVRQLMLDFPLLRRIMLQHALSIPFENMDMHNVLLDPTRIAPSIALEDIFNKLIEKKRGGYCYETNELLRQVLLSLGFDVKTYSARVMWLKDKKTYPYHQILLVTLGEQEYLIEPGFGAPGPVEPLLFREKGQLCTHLQQFPTHDIKRFRFIIDEDGEFQLQSAAPTPFPWHPECEFKPLYTFTATKLATQEELSESNYMVSVSEQSPFLARLFVTQAILVEEGVTGRKTLTDKMFKVSTPDGIKEIKVASEAHFFELLHAEFGITLPKGSSLTARQVRFEEPAPSLDRLQALLSTPASSITVAGPQSLLTPAYAAQSPIEGQAHLAMLQSSQPPSHTQRSVLK
;
A
#
# COMPACT_ATOMS: atom_id res chain seq x y z
N MET A 1 -13.74 7.46 20.83
CA MET A 1 -13.36 8.85 21.15
C MET A 1 -12.09 8.81 21.96
N LEU A 2 -11.13 9.66 21.64
CA LEU A 2 -9.86 9.81 22.36
C LEU A 2 -10.03 10.77 23.55
N THR A 3 -9.29 10.51 24.63
CA THR A 3 -9.18 11.41 25.78
C THR A 3 -8.29 12.61 25.45
N GLY A 4 -8.34 13.67 26.28
CA GLY A 4 -7.47 14.83 26.15
C GLY A 4 -5.97 14.47 26.09
N PRO A 5 -5.43 13.64 27.01
CA PRO A 5 -4.04 13.17 26.95
C PRO A 5 -3.71 12.40 25.67
N GLN A 6 -4.63 11.57 25.16
CA GLN A 6 -4.43 10.84 23.91
C GLN A 6 -4.41 11.76 22.69
N LEU A 7 -5.28 12.78 22.64
CA LEU A 7 -5.23 13.82 21.60
C LEU A 7 -3.91 14.59 21.64
N LYS A 8 -3.43 14.99 22.83
CA LYS A 8 -2.12 15.64 22.99
C LYS A 8 -0.98 14.78 22.43
N ALA A 9 -0.94 13.49 22.80
CA ALA A 9 0.08 12.56 22.31
C ALA A 9 -0.02 12.31 20.79
N TYR A 10 -1.24 12.29 20.21
CA TYR A 10 -1.43 12.26 18.76
C TYR A 10 -0.84 13.51 18.09
N PHE A 11 -1.17 14.70 18.57
CA PHE A 11 -0.67 15.95 18.01
C PHE A 11 0.85 16.09 18.14
N GLU A 12 1.44 15.62 19.24
CA GLU A 12 2.89 15.48 19.39
C GLU A 12 3.49 14.49 18.37
N ARG A 13 2.84 13.32 18.16
CA ARG A 13 3.27 12.29 17.21
C ARG A 13 3.26 12.77 15.75
N ILE A 14 2.37 13.71 15.40
CA ILE A 14 2.27 14.31 14.06
C ILE A 14 2.90 15.70 13.93
N GLY A 15 3.68 16.16 14.92
CA GLY A 15 4.41 17.43 14.83
C GLY A 15 3.54 18.69 14.86
N LEU A 16 2.37 18.64 15.50
CA LEU A 16 1.44 19.76 15.71
C LEU A 16 1.12 20.04 17.21
N PRO A 17 2.11 20.06 18.12
CA PRO A 17 1.85 20.20 19.57
C PRO A 17 1.10 21.48 19.94
N GLU A 18 1.26 22.56 19.17
CA GLU A 18 0.62 23.85 19.38
C GLU A 18 -0.91 23.82 19.24
N VAL A 19 -1.47 22.89 18.45
CA VAL A 19 -2.93 22.72 18.30
C VAL A 19 -3.58 22.37 19.64
N PHE A 20 -2.86 21.65 20.51
CA PHE A 20 -3.29 21.36 21.89
C PHE A 20 -2.72 22.35 22.91
N GLY A 21 -1.53 22.90 22.65
CA GLY A 21 -0.83 23.79 23.60
C GLY A 21 -1.37 25.22 23.68
N GLN A 22 -1.96 25.75 22.60
CA GLN A 22 -2.46 27.14 22.55
C GLN A 22 -3.96 27.26 22.82
N HIS A 23 -4.73 26.17 22.66
CA HIS A 23 -6.19 26.17 22.77
C HIS A 23 -6.69 24.96 23.54
N ASN A 24 -7.75 25.15 24.34
CA ASN A 24 -8.60 24.02 24.69
C ASN A 24 -9.16 23.45 23.38
N VAL A 25 -8.97 22.16 23.09
CA VAL A 25 -9.39 21.56 21.81
C VAL A 25 -10.88 21.77 21.49
N ARG A 26 -11.72 22.01 22.49
CA ARG A 26 -13.15 22.36 22.35
C ARG A 26 -13.42 23.80 21.86
N GLN A 27 -12.38 24.62 21.70
CA GLN A 27 -12.42 26.00 21.20
C GLN A 27 -11.77 26.14 19.81
N LEU A 28 -11.30 25.04 19.22
CA LEU A 28 -10.75 25.05 17.87
C LEU A 28 -11.85 25.36 16.84
N MET A 29 -11.53 26.22 15.88
CA MET A 29 -12.36 26.42 14.70
C MET A 29 -12.22 25.20 13.79
N LEU A 30 -13.29 24.42 13.64
CA LEU A 30 -13.30 23.20 12.82
C LEU A 30 -13.52 23.56 11.35
N ASP A 31 -12.45 23.96 10.68
CA ASP A 31 -12.47 24.45 9.31
C ASP A 31 -11.62 23.58 8.34
N PHE A 32 -11.67 23.92 7.06
CA PHE A 32 -10.87 23.25 6.04
C PHE A 32 -9.35 23.42 6.24
N PRO A 33 -8.80 24.61 6.56
CA PRO A 33 -7.41 24.77 6.97
C PRO A 33 -6.94 23.81 8.05
N LEU A 34 -7.69 23.64 9.15
CA LEU A 34 -7.37 22.70 10.22
C LEU A 34 -7.44 21.25 9.73
N LEU A 35 -8.53 20.87 9.06
CA LEU A 35 -8.72 19.52 8.51
C LEU A 35 -7.57 19.12 7.55
N ARG A 36 -7.20 20.03 6.64
CA ARG A 36 -6.08 19.90 5.71
C ARG A 36 -4.75 19.73 6.43
N ARG A 37 -4.49 20.58 7.43
CA ARG A 37 -3.24 20.54 8.23
C ARG A 37 -3.10 19.22 9.00
N ILE A 38 -4.19 18.72 9.59
CA ILE A 38 -4.19 17.44 10.32
C ILE A 38 -3.92 16.27 9.36
N MET A 39 -4.64 16.19 8.22
CA MET A 39 -4.46 15.09 7.26
C MET A 39 -3.04 15.07 6.66
N LEU A 40 -2.52 16.24 6.26
CA LEU A 40 -1.17 16.35 5.72
C LEU A 40 -0.12 15.89 6.74
N GLN A 41 -0.19 16.39 7.96
CA GLN A 41 0.78 16.04 8.99
C GLN A 41 0.68 14.58 9.47
N HIS A 42 -0.52 13.99 9.43
CA HIS A 42 -0.70 12.55 9.61
C HIS A 42 0.07 11.77 8.54
N ALA A 43 -0.13 12.08 7.25
CA ALA A 43 0.52 11.39 6.13
C ALA A 43 2.05 11.62 6.05
N LEU A 44 2.52 12.76 6.58
CA LEU A 44 3.94 13.08 6.73
C LEU A 44 4.60 12.35 7.91
N SER A 45 3.85 12.00 8.96
CA SER A 45 4.43 11.53 10.24
C SER A 45 4.22 10.05 10.52
N ILE A 46 3.12 9.46 10.06
CA ILE A 46 2.73 8.07 10.31
C ILE A 46 2.84 7.30 8.99
N PRO A 47 3.82 6.40 8.82
CA PRO A 47 3.95 5.61 7.61
C PRO A 47 2.75 4.68 7.40
N PHE A 48 2.39 4.46 6.14
CA PHE A 48 1.63 3.27 5.77
C PHE A 48 2.55 2.05 5.83
N GLU A 49 2.14 0.96 6.47
CA GLU A 49 2.91 -0.30 6.52
C GLU A 49 2.07 -1.54 6.81
N ASN A 50 2.56 -2.72 6.41
CA ASN A 50 1.87 -4.00 6.53
C ASN A 50 2.60 -5.06 7.38
N MET A 51 3.61 -4.68 8.17
CA MET A 51 4.56 -5.65 8.76
C MET A 51 3.94 -6.60 9.78
N ASP A 52 2.88 -6.18 10.49
CA ASP A 52 2.14 -7.03 11.43
C ASP A 52 1.48 -8.24 10.75
N MET A 53 1.22 -8.19 9.43
CA MET A 53 0.68 -9.32 8.68
C MET A 53 1.74 -10.41 8.39
N HIS A 54 3.03 -10.06 8.52
CA HIS A 54 4.17 -10.92 8.17
C HIS A 54 4.94 -11.46 9.37
N ASN A 55 4.78 -10.86 10.56
CA ASN A 55 5.62 -11.14 11.73
C ASN A 55 4.85 -11.83 12.86
N VAL A 56 5.17 -13.10 13.11
CA VAL A 56 4.55 -13.92 14.15
C VAL A 56 4.83 -13.41 15.57
N LEU A 57 5.88 -12.61 15.77
CA LEU A 57 6.27 -12.09 17.10
C LEU A 57 5.69 -10.71 17.43
N LEU A 58 4.97 -10.06 16.53
CA LEU A 58 4.34 -8.76 16.82
C LEU A 58 3.04 -8.93 17.63
N ASP A 59 2.28 -9.98 17.36
CA ASP A 59 1.24 -10.51 18.25
C ASP A 59 1.00 -12.01 17.95
N PRO A 60 1.63 -12.95 18.70
CA PRO A 60 1.45 -14.38 18.46
C PRO A 60 0.06 -14.90 18.86
N THR A 61 -0.79 -14.07 19.47
CA THR A 61 -2.15 -14.44 19.91
C THR A 61 -3.21 -14.09 18.88
N ARG A 62 -2.86 -13.34 17.83
CA ARG A 62 -3.80 -12.84 16.83
C ARG A 62 -3.43 -13.29 15.42
N ILE A 63 -4.44 -13.70 14.65
CA ILE A 63 -4.30 -14.15 13.25
C ILE A 63 -4.24 -12.96 12.29
N ALA A 64 -4.87 -11.84 12.68
CA ALA A 64 -5.00 -10.59 11.93
C ALA A 64 -4.64 -9.39 12.84
N PRO A 65 -4.14 -8.26 12.28
CA PRO A 65 -3.94 -7.02 13.04
C PRO A 65 -5.26 -6.54 13.68
N SER A 66 -5.16 -6.04 14.91
CA SER A 66 -6.33 -5.47 15.61
C SER A 66 -6.67 -4.10 15.04
N ILE A 67 -7.96 -3.86 14.81
CA ILE A 67 -8.50 -2.54 14.45
C ILE A 67 -9.26 -1.88 15.62
N ALA A 68 -9.05 -2.36 16.85
CA ALA A 68 -9.54 -1.70 18.05
C ALA A 68 -8.71 -0.42 18.33
N LEU A 69 -9.37 0.67 18.72
CA LEU A 69 -8.73 1.97 18.91
C LEU A 69 -7.55 1.93 19.90
N GLU A 70 -7.65 1.13 20.98
CA GLU A 70 -6.58 1.01 21.98
C GLU A 70 -5.33 0.33 21.41
N ASP A 71 -5.48 -0.74 20.63
CA ASP A 71 -4.38 -1.41 19.94
C ASP A 71 -3.74 -0.49 18.89
N ILE A 72 -4.57 0.17 18.06
CA ILE A 72 -4.13 1.14 17.04
C ILE A 72 -3.34 2.28 17.70
N PHE A 73 -3.85 2.85 18.80
CA PHE A 73 -3.21 3.97 19.49
C PHE A 73 -1.85 3.56 20.08
N ASN A 74 -1.78 2.43 20.78
CA ASN A 74 -0.54 1.84 21.29
C ASN A 74 0.47 1.62 20.15
N LYS A 75 0.03 1.08 19.01
CA LYS A 75 0.90 0.83 17.85
C LYS A 75 1.41 2.14 17.21
N LEU A 76 0.52 2.99 16.70
CA LEU A 76 0.87 4.14 15.86
C LEU A 76 1.47 5.31 16.68
N ILE A 77 1.02 5.49 17.92
CA ILE A 77 1.41 6.63 18.77
C ILE A 77 2.51 6.23 19.75
N GLU A 78 2.26 5.25 20.63
CA GLU A 78 3.17 4.93 21.75
C GLU A 78 4.42 4.18 21.26
N LYS A 79 4.23 3.15 20.43
CA LYS A 79 5.30 2.39 19.75
C LYS A 79 5.83 3.06 18.48
N LYS A 80 5.26 4.22 18.09
CA LYS A 80 5.63 5.03 16.92
C LYS A 80 5.68 4.27 15.59
N ARG A 81 4.93 3.17 15.45
CA ARG A 81 4.80 2.40 14.20
C ARG A 81 3.99 3.17 13.15
N GLY A 82 3.88 2.58 11.97
CA GLY A 82 2.89 2.95 10.98
C GLY A 82 1.63 2.10 11.10
N GLY A 83 0.78 2.11 10.07
CA GLY A 83 -0.31 1.15 9.91
C GLY A 83 -0.89 1.13 8.50
N TYR A 84 -1.60 0.06 8.13
CA TYR A 84 -2.32 -0.02 6.85
C TYR A 84 -3.69 0.65 6.96
N CYS A 85 -4.44 0.73 5.86
CA CYS A 85 -5.61 1.61 5.72
C CYS A 85 -6.60 1.63 6.90
N TYR A 86 -6.96 0.47 7.48
CA TYR A 86 -7.87 0.42 8.61
C TYR A 86 -7.31 1.07 9.88
N GLU A 87 -6.01 0.94 10.16
CA GLU A 87 -5.39 1.48 11.37
C GLU A 87 -5.19 3.00 11.30
N THR A 88 -4.65 3.48 10.18
CA THR A 88 -4.40 4.93 9.95
C THR A 88 -5.70 5.70 9.76
N ASN A 89 -6.68 5.17 9.00
CA ASN A 89 -7.96 5.85 8.82
C ASN A 89 -8.83 5.76 10.07
N GLU A 90 -8.83 4.67 10.84
CA GLU A 90 -9.57 4.65 12.12
C GLU A 90 -8.93 5.56 13.17
N LEU A 91 -7.59 5.64 13.25
CA LEU A 91 -6.93 6.61 14.12
C LEU A 91 -7.34 8.04 13.75
N LEU A 92 -7.25 8.42 12.47
CA LEU A 92 -7.61 9.77 12.03
C LEU A 92 -9.10 10.06 12.24
N ARG A 93 -9.98 9.10 11.94
CA ARG A 93 -11.42 9.20 12.25
C ARG A 93 -11.67 9.49 13.72
N GLN A 94 -11.03 8.74 14.62
CA GLN A 94 -11.21 8.90 16.06
C GLN A 94 -10.66 10.23 16.57
N VAL A 95 -9.57 10.74 16.00
CA VAL A 95 -9.09 12.11 16.25
C VAL A 95 -10.14 13.13 15.81
N LEU A 96 -10.59 13.08 14.55
CA LEU A 96 -11.51 14.06 13.96
C LEU A 96 -12.86 14.08 14.70
N LEU A 97 -13.44 12.92 14.99
CA LEU A 97 -14.64 12.81 15.84
C LEU A 97 -14.41 13.45 17.22
N SER A 98 -13.25 13.21 17.84
CA SER A 98 -12.94 13.73 19.19
C SER A 98 -12.69 15.25 19.22
N LEU A 99 -12.38 15.86 18.08
CA LEU A 99 -12.36 17.32 17.90
C LEU A 99 -13.75 17.89 17.65
N GLY A 100 -14.71 17.08 17.18
CA GLY A 100 -16.08 17.47 16.90
C GLY A 100 -16.45 17.56 15.41
N PHE A 101 -15.61 17.06 14.49
CA PHE A 101 -15.97 16.93 13.08
C PHE A 101 -17.07 15.87 12.90
N ASP A 102 -17.98 16.08 11.95
CA ASP A 102 -18.87 15.03 11.44
C ASP A 102 -18.07 14.13 10.48
N VAL A 103 -17.95 12.83 10.80
CA VAL A 103 -17.12 11.87 10.06
C VAL A 103 -17.91 10.61 9.72
N LYS A 104 -18.02 10.32 8.43
CA LYS A 104 -18.68 9.14 7.86
C LYS A 104 -17.63 8.16 7.35
N THR A 105 -17.87 6.85 7.54
CA THR A 105 -16.97 5.79 7.08
C THR A 105 -17.62 4.99 5.95
N TYR A 106 -16.84 4.68 4.91
CA TYR A 106 -17.28 3.89 3.76
C TYR A 106 -16.27 2.79 3.43
N SER A 107 -16.76 1.71 2.81
CA SER A 107 -15.92 0.63 2.29
C SER A 107 -15.76 0.78 0.78
N ALA A 108 -14.52 0.71 0.30
CA ALA A 108 -14.12 0.94 -1.07
C ALA A 108 -13.44 -0.29 -1.69
N ARG A 109 -13.69 -0.50 -2.99
CA ARG A 109 -13.10 -1.59 -3.80
C ARG A 109 -11.89 -1.05 -4.53
N VAL A 110 -10.70 -1.57 -4.22
CA VAL A 110 -9.45 -1.15 -4.87
C VAL A 110 -9.45 -1.58 -6.33
N MET A 111 -9.02 -0.67 -7.21
CA MET A 111 -8.87 -0.88 -8.66
C MET A 111 -7.46 -0.55 -9.14
N TRP A 112 -6.61 0.01 -8.28
CA TRP A 112 -5.22 0.33 -8.61
C TRP A 112 -4.45 -0.91 -9.07
N LEU A 113 -3.96 -0.89 -10.31
CA LEU A 113 -3.29 -1.99 -10.98
C LEU A 113 -4.14 -3.28 -11.04
N LYS A 114 -5.47 -3.14 -11.23
CA LYS A 114 -6.43 -4.23 -11.42
C LYS A 114 -7.39 -3.91 -12.58
N ASP A 115 -7.71 -4.94 -13.36
CA ASP A 115 -8.65 -4.83 -14.50
C ASP A 115 -10.12 -4.94 -14.08
N LYS A 116 -10.40 -5.14 -12.79
CA LYS A 116 -11.75 -5.29 -12.22
C LYS A 116 -11.84 -4.77 -10.78
N LYS A 117 -13.04 -4.38 -10.36
CA LYS A 117 -13.37 -4.05 -8.96
C LYS A 117 -13.04 -5.26 -8.06
N THR A 118 -12.31 -5.04 -6.95
CA THR A 118 -12.08 -6.06 -5.91
C THR A 118 -13.27 -6.18 -4.96
N TYR A 119 -13.18 -7.07 -3.97
CA TYR A 119 -13.96 -6.92 -2.74
C TYR A 119 -13.63 -5.59 -2.02
N PRO A 120 -14.52 -5.07 -1.15
CA PRO A 120 -14.42 -3.74 -0.57
C PRO A 120 -13.44 -3.67 0.62
N TYR A 121 -12.19 -4.08 0.39
CA TYR A 121 -11.13 -4.23 1.42
C TYR A 121 -10.34 -2.95 1.70
N HIS A 122 -10.94 -1.78 1.55
CA HIS A 122 -10.34 -0.50 1.89
C HIS A 122 -11.36 0.38 2.63
N GLN A 123 -10.98 0.90 3.80
CA GLN A 123 -11.74 1.88 4.55
C GLN A 123 -11.42 3.29 4.04
N ILE A 124 -12.43 4.13 3.78
CA ILE A 124 -12.29 5.56 3.48
C ILE A 124 -13.18 6.41 4.38
N LEU A 125 -12.89 7.72 4.49
CA LEU A 125 -13.65 8.66 5.31
C LEU A 125 -14.19 9.84 4.49
N LEU A 126 -15.42 10.28 4.78
CA LEU A 126 -15.91 11.61 4.38
C LEU A 126 -16.12 12.49 5.63
N VAL A 127 -15.78 13.78 5.52
CA VAL A 127 -16.00 14.79 6.57
C VAL A 127 -16.89 15.91 6.06
N THR A 128 -17.94 16.23 6.81
CA THR A 128 -18.86 17.34 6.48
C THR A 128 -18.36 18.65 7.07
N LEU A 129 -18.27 19.70 6.25
CA LEU A 129 -17.97 21.08 6.64
C LEU A 129 -18.97 22.04 5.96
N GLY A 130 -19.94 22.54 6.73
CA GLY A 130 -21.05 23.32 6.20
C GLY A 130 -21.88 22.49 5.21
N GLU A 131 -22.02 22.97 3.98
CA GLU A 131 -22.74 22.29 2.89
C GLU A 131 -21.82 21.39 2.02
N GLN A 132 -20.56 21.20 2.41
CA GLN A 132 -19.57 20.48 1.61
C GLN A 132 -19.06 19.25 2.34
N GLU A 133 -18.84 18.15 1.59
CA GLU A 133 -18.18 16.96 2.09
C GLU A 133 -16.75 16.87 1.52
N TYR A 134 -15.84 16.30 2.31
CA TYR A 134 -14.43 16.12 1.92
C TYR A 134 -13.98 14.68 2.16
N LEU A 135 -13.40 14.05 1.14
CA LEU A 135 -12.69 12.78 1.30
C LEU A 135 -11.42 12.99 2.11
N ILE A 136 -11.26 12.20 3.16
CA ILE A 136 -10.06 12.11 4.00
C ILE A 136 -9.47 10.70 3.84
N GLU A 137 -8.26 10.63 3.28
CA GLU A 137 -7.66 9.35 2.89
C GLU A 137 -6.11 9.34 2.97
N PRO A 138 -5.50 9.36 4.17
CA PRO A 138 -4.07 9.11 4.33
C PRO A 138 -3.71 7.61 4.12
N GLY A 139 -4.70 6.72 4.24
CA GLY A 139 -4.52 5.28 4.37
C GLY A 139 -4.40 4.46 3.10
N PHE A 140 -4.59 5.04 1.91
CA PHE A 140 -4.31 4.33 0.65
C PHE A 140 -2.81 4.04 0.45
N GLY A 141 -1.93 4.74 1.16
CA GLY A 141 -0.48 4.65 0.95
C GLY A 141 -0.07 5.38 -0.34
N ALA A 142 0.47 4.66 -1.32
CA ALA A 142 0.92 5.23 -2.60
C ALA A 142 0.08 4.65 -3.77
N PRO A 143 -0.46 5.47 -4.69
CA PRO A 143 -0.26 6.91 -4.85
C PRO A 143 -1.37 7.78 -4.20
N GLY A 144 -1.82 7.45 -2.98
CA GLY A 144 -2.93 8.15 -2.30
C GLY A 144 -2.71 9.64 -2.08
N PRO A 145 -3.80 10.41 -1.88
CA PRO A 145 -3.73 11.84 -1.58
C PRO A 145 -3.13 12.11 -0.19
N VAL A 146 -2.63 13.33 0.01
CA VAL A 146 -2.09 13.81 1.30
C VAL A 146 -2.84 15.03 1.82
N GLU A 147 -3.95 15.38 1.16
CA GLU A 147 -4.84 16.50 1.50
C GLU A 147 -6.30 16.10 1.31
N PRO A 148 -7.27 16.77 1.97
CA PRO A 148 -8.70 16.50 1.78
C PRO A 148 -9.15 16.82 0.35
N LEU A 149 -9.96 15.95 -0.27
CA LEU A 149 -10.55 16.21 -1.59
C LEU A 149 -11.99 16.66 -1.44
N LEU A 150 -12.40 17.74 -2.11
CA LEU A 150 -13.83 18.10 -2.17
C LEU A 150 -14.63 16.98 -2.84
N PHE A 151 -15.52 16.34 -2.08
CA PHE A 151 -16.37 15.25 -2.53
C PHE A 151 -17.60 15.81 -3.24
N ARG A 152 -17.62 15.65 -4.56
CA ARG A 152 -18.75 15.95 -5.45
C ARG A 152 -18.56 15.24 -6.78
N GLU A 153 -19.62 15.13 -7.57
CA GLU A 153 -19.50 14.72 -8.97
C GLU A 153 -18.52 15.66 -9.70
N LYS A 154 -17.57 15.11 -10.46
CA LYS A 154 -16.50 15.87 -11.13
C LYS A 154 -15.65 16.72 -10.16
N GLY A 155 -15.63 16.38 -8.87
CA GLY A 155 -14.68 16.92 -7.90
C GLY A 155 -13.24 16.59 -8.33
N GLN A 156 -12.33 17.53 -8.17
CA GLN A 156 -10.93 17.39 -8.59
C GLN A 156 -10.03 17.89 -7.47
N LEU A 157 -8.94 17.18 -7.21
CA LEU A 157 -7.80 17.71 -6.46
C LEU A 157 -6.59 17.79 -7.37
N CYS A 158 -6.16 19.02 -7.62
CA CYS A 158 -4.79 19.31 -8.00
C CYS A 158 -4.05 19.72 -6.73
N THR A 159 -3.38 18.77 -6.05
CA THR A 159 -2.47 19.18 -4.98
C THR A 159 -1.31 19.93 -5.62
N HIS A 160 -0.90 21.07 -5.05
CA HIS A 160 0.35 21.71 -5.46
C HIS A 160 1.57 21.00 -4.84
N LEU A 161 1.37 20.17 -3.82
CA LEU A 161 2.43 19.56 -3.04
C LEU A 161 3.24 18.52 -3.83
N GLN A 162 2.63 17.76 -4.76
CA GLN A 162 3.32 16.66 -5.43
C GLN A 162 2.99 16.59 -6.94
N GLN A 163 3.53 17.55 -7.71
CA GLN A 163 3.38 17.64 -9.17
C GLN A 163 4.71 17.60 -9.92
N PHE A 164 5.44 16.48 -9.90
CA PHE A 164 6.66 16.38 -10.70
C PHE A 164 6.29 15.95 -12.13
N PRO A 165 6.54 16.74 -13.19
CA PRO A 165 5.98 16.46 -14.52
C PRO A 165 6.40 15.11 -15.12
N THR A 166 7.57 14.61 -14.74
CA THR A 166 8.13 13.35 -15.26
C THR A 166 7.73 12.12 -14.45
N HIS A 167 7.24 12.27 -13.21
CA HIS A 167 7.00 11.13 -12.31
C HIS A 167 6.08 11.49 -11.14
N ASP A 168 5.40 10.49 -10.57
CA ASP A 168 4.73 10.59 -9.27
C ASP A 168 3.64 11.68 -9.14
N ILE A 169 3.09 12.15 -10.27
CA ILE A 169 2.03 13.18 -10.37
C ILE A 169 0.83 12.82 -9.49
N LYS A 170 0.51 13.67 -8.50
CA LYS A 170 -0.71 13.58 -7.68
C LYS A 170 -1.78 14.54 -8.21
N ARG A 171 -2.59 14.05 -9.13
CA ARG A 171 -3.80 14.73 -9.61
C ARG A 171 -4.95 13.75 -9.52
N PHE A 172 -6.02 14.13 -8.84
CA PHE A 172 -7.15 13.24 -8.58
C PHE A 172 -8.45 13.82 -9.14
N ARG A 173 -9.37 12.94 -9.53
CA ARG A 173 -10.74 13.31 -9.86
C ARG A 173 -11.74 12.26 -9.40
N PHE A 174 -12.93 12.70 -9.03
CA PHE A 174 -14.11 11.85 -8.89
C PHE A 174 -14.87 11.76 -10.20
N ILE A 175 -15.25 10.54 -10.57
CA ILE A 175 -16.28 10.27 -11.57
C ILE A 175 -17.35 9.38 -10.94
N ILE A 176 -18.49 9.28 -11.62
CA ILE A 176 -19.42 8.15 -11.42
C ILE A 176 -19.04 7.08 -12.45
N ASP A 177 -18.87 5.83 -12.01
CA ASP A 177 -18.60 4.70 -12.90
C ASP A 177 -19.89 4.08 -13.47
N GLU A 178 -19.75 3.07 -14.33
CA GLU A 178 -20.87 2.47 -15.07
C GLU A 178 -21.93 1.80 -14.16
N ASP A 179 -21.57 1.43 -12.94
CA ASP A 179 -22.49 0.88 -11.94
C ASP A 179 -23.18 1.97 -11.08
N GLY A 180 -22.89 3.26 -11.34
CA GLY A 180 -23.38 4.37 -10.53
C GLY A 180 -22.57 4.63 -9.25
N GLU A 181 -21.39 4.01 -9.09
CA GLU A 181 -20.55 4.18 -7.90
C GLU A 181 -19.58 5.36 -8.03
N PHE A 182 -19.19 5.97 -6.92
CA PHE A 182 -18.18 7.03 -6.92
C PHE A 182 -16.79 6.42 -7.04
N GLN A 183 -16.06 6.80 -8.09
CA GLN A 183 -14.72 6.30 -8.36
C GLN A 183 -13.69 7.43 -8.24
N LEU A 184 -12.68 7.22 -7.39
CA LEU A 184 -11.51 8.08 -7.32
C LEU A 184 -10.49 7.61 -8.36
N GLN A 185 -10.06 8.51 -9.24
CA GLN A 185 -9.02 8.25 -10.23
C GLN A 185 -7.79 9.14 -9.97
N SER A 186 -6.59 8.63 -10.27
CA SER A 186 -5.34 9.39 -10.32
C SER A 186 -4.87 9.56 -11.76
N ALA A 187 -4.29 10.71 -12.10
CA ALA A 187 -3.64 10.89 -13.39
C ALA A 187 -2.44 9.95 -13.56
N ALA A 188 -2.23 9.47 -14.78
CA ALA A 188 -0.99 8.83 -15.20
C ALA A 188 0.11 9.89 -15.47
N PRO A 189 1.40 9.49 -15.49
CA PRO A 189 2.48 10.36 -15.93
C PRO A 189 2.21 10.94 -17.34
N THR A 190 2.43 12.24 -17.50
CA THR A 190 2.16 12.98 -18.75
C THR A 190 3.20 14.10 -18.89
N PRO A 191 3.70 14.40 -20.10
CA PRO A 191 4.69 15.47 -20.29
C PRO A 191 4.16 16.88 -20.03
N PHE A 192 2.85 17.04 -19.78
CA PHE A 192 2.21 18.34 -19.63
C PHE A 192 1.75 18.64 -18.18
N PRO A 193 1.67 19.93 -17.79
CA PRO A 193 0.84 20.35 -16.64
C PRO A 193 -0.63 19.92 -16.84
N TRP A 194 -1.49 20.12 -15.85
CA TRP A 194 -2.88 19.59 -15.87
C TRP A 194 -3.56 19.83 -17.22
N HIS A 195 -3.91 18.73 -17.91
CA HIS A 195 -4.41 18.75 -19.27
C HIS A 195 -5.71 17.91 -19.35
N PRO A 196 -6.73 18.34 -20.10
CA PRO A 196 -7.98 17.57 -20.25
C PRO A 196 -7.76 16.15 -20.80
N GLU A 197 -6.70 15.96 -21.61
CA GLU A 197 -6.33 14.67 -22.22
C GLU A 197 -5.39 13.82 -21.35
N CYS A 198 -5.11 14.21 -20.09
CA CYS A 198 -4.39 13.32 -19.18
C CYS A 198 -5.15 12.00 -19.03
N GLU A 199 -4.49 10.86 -19.25
CA GLU A 199 -5.05 9.56 -18.87
C GLU A 199 -5.24 9.52 -17.35
N PHE A 200 -6.40 9.08 -16.88
CA PHE A 200 -6.69 8.87 -15.46
C PHE A 200 -6.99 7.39 -15.22
N LYS A 201 -6.39 6.80 -14.19
CA LYS A 201 -6.56 5.40 -13.81
C LYS A 201 -7.28 5.29 -12.47
N PRO A 202 -8.18 4.31 -12.31
CA PRO A 202 -8.93 4.14 -11.06
C PRO A 202 -8.00 3.74 -9.91
N LEU A 203 -8.18 4.37 -8.75
CA LEU A 203 -7.59 3.93 -7.49
C LEU A 203 -8.53 2.98 -6.77
N TYR A 204 -9.78 3.41 -6.61
CA TYR A 204 -10.87 2.64 -6.00
C TYR A 204 -12.24 3.22 -6.35
N THR A 205 -13.29 2.44 -6.08
CA THR A 205 -14.70 2.84 -6.21
C THR A 205 -15.50 2.48 -4.95
N PHE A 206 -16.54 3.25 -4.62
CA PHE A 206 -17.35 3.06 -3.43
C PHE A 206 -18.80 3.54 -3.57
N THR A 207 -19.69 2.95 -2.77
CA THR A 207 -21.11 3.29 -2.72
C THR A 207 -21.38 4.39 -1.69
N ALA A 208 -21.58 5.64 -2.10
CA ALA A 208 -21.75 6.77 -1.18
C ALA A 208 -23.09 6.78 -0.40
N THR A 209 -24.04 5.91 -0.74
CA THR A 209 -25.35 5.78 -0.07
C THR A 209 -25.37 4.80 1.10
N LYS A 210 -24.30 4.03 1.31
CA LYS A 210 -24.20 3.04 2.40
C LYS A 210 -22.95 3.28 3.24
N LEU A 211 -23.14 3.68 4.50
CA LEU A 211 -22.07 3.70 5.50
C LEU A 211 -21.59 2.28 5.81
N ALA A 212 -20.29 2.13 6.03
CA ALA A 212 -19.68 0.87 6.46
C ALA A 212 -20.03 0.55 7.93
N THR A 213 -20.43 -0.70 8.22
CA THR A 213 -20.58 -1.14 9.62
C THR A 213 -19.24 -1.59 10.20
N GLN A 214 -19.15 -1.64 11.54
CA GLN A 214 -17.95 -2.17 12.21
C GLN A 214 -17.72 -3.65 11.89
N GLU A 215 -18.77 -4.44 11.64
CA GLU A 215 -18.65 -5.84 11.24
C GLU A 215 -18.04 -5.95 9.84
N GLU A 216 -18.54 -5.18 8.87
CA GLU A 216 -18.02 -5.17 7.48
C GLU A 216 -16.54 -4.77 7.42
N LEU A 217 -16.13 -3.78 8.23
CA LEU A 217 -14.73 -3.38 8.36
C LEU A 217 -13.86 -4.46 9.01
N SER A 218 -14.40 -5.19 10.00
CA SER A 218 -13.69 -6.26 10.71
C SER A 218 -13.50 -7.51 9.84
N GLU A 219 -14.53 -7.91 9.10
CA GLU A 219 -14.45 -8.99 8.10
C GLU A 219 -13.46 -8.63 6.99
N SER A 220 -13.52 -7.39 6.49
CA SER A 220 -12.65 -6.92 5.41
C SER A 220 -11.18 -6.80 5.86
N ASN A 221 -10.93 -6.37 7.11
CA ASN A 221 -9.62 -6.47 7.75
C ASN A 221 -9.10 -7.92 7.74
N TYR A 222 -9.88 -8.85 8.28
CA TYR A 222 -9.47 -10.26 8.36
C TYR A 222 -9.14 -10.83 6.98
N MET A 223 -9.99 -10.57 5.99
CA MET A 223 -9.77 -11.02 4.61
C MET A 223 -8.49 -10.42 4.00
N VAL A 224 -8.23 -9.12 4.17
CA VAL A 224 -7.05 -8.48 3.58
C VAL A 224 -5.74 -8.82 4.29
N SER A 225 -5.78 -9.17 5.57
CA SER A 225 -4.58 -9.49 6.36
C SER A 225 -4.23 -10.98 6.40
N VAL A 226 -5.19 -11.87 6.16
CA VAL A 226 -4.99 -13.33 6.31
C VAL A 226 -5.05 -14.10 4.99
N SER A 227 -5.83 -13.65 4.00
CA SER A 227 -6.02 -14.39 2.75
C SER A 227 -4.72 -14.51 1.94
N GLU A 228 -4.38 -15.73 1.50
CA GLU A 228 -3.21 -16.01 0.66
C GLU A 228 -3.22 -15.27 -0.69
N GLN A 229 -4.41 -14.84 -1.15
CA GLN A 229 -4.59 -14.05 -2.37
C GLN A 229 -4.44 -12.54 -2.13
N SER A 230 -4.22 -12.10 -0.88
CA SER A 230 -4.08 -10.69 -0.56
C SER A 230 -2.75 -10.13 -1.10
N PRO A 231 -2.77 -8.99 -1.81
CA PRO A 231 -1.54 -8.33 -2.24
C PRO A 231 -0.67 -7.88 -1.06
N PHE A 232 -1.25 -7.71 0.13
CA PHE A 232 -0.54 -7.37 1.36
C PHE A 232 0.33 -8.53 1.89
N LEU A 233 0.01 -9.78 1.58
CA LEU A 233 0.83 -10.93 1.98
C LEU A 233 1.92 -11.30 0.96
N ALA A 234 1.77 -10.87 -0.28
CA ALA A 234 2.73 -11.15 -1.34
C ALA A 234 4.04 -10.33 -1.23
N ARG A 235 4.03 -9.17 -0.55
CA ARG A 235 5.16 -8.23 -0.48
C ARG A 235 5.18 -7.46 0.84
N LEU A 236 6.38 -7.08 1.29
CA LEU A 236 6.50 -6.02 2.30
C LEU A 236 6.34 -4.66 1.64
N PHE A 237 5.68 -3.75 2.34
CA PHE A 237 5.42 -2.41 1.85
C PHE A 237 5.36 -1.41 3.00
N VAL A 238 6.25 -0.42 2.98
CA VAL A 238 6.23 0.74 3.87
C VAL A 238 6.30 1.99 3.00
N THR A 239 5.41 2.97 3.18
CA THR A 239 5.49 4.24 2.44
C THR A 239 5.02 5.41 3.28
N GLN A 240 5.67 6.55 3.09
CA GLN A 240 5.42 7.79 3.84
C GLN A 240 5.59 8.97 2.89
N ALA A 241 4.71 9.96 2.98
CA ALA A 241 4.97 11.24 2.33
C ALA A 241 6.09 11.97 3.09
N ILE A 242 6.89 12.78 2.41
CA ILE A 242 7.92 13.60 3.05
C ILE A 242 7.80 15.04 2.62
N LEU A 243 8.03 15.97 3.54
CA LEU A 243 8.19 17.38 3.18
C LEU A 243 9.60 17.55 2.60
N VAL A 244 9.70 18.11 1.39
CA VAL A 244 10.98 18.45 0.75
C VAL A 244 11.30 19.92 1.05
N GLU A 245 10.31 20.79 0.84
CA GLU A 245 10.34 22.21 1.16
C GLU A 245 8.90 22.70 1.43
N GLU A 246 8.72 23.96 1.80
CA GLU A 246 7.39 24.51 2.08
C GLU A 246 6.50 24.40 0.83
N GLY A 247 5.35 23.75 0.97
CA GLY A 247 4.43 23.54 -0.14
C GLY A 247 4.85 22.46 -1.15
N VAL A 248 5.90 21.67 -0.88
CA VAL A 248 6.33 20.56 -1.75
C VAL A 248 6.61 19.28 -0.95
N THR A 249 5.92 18.20 -1.32
CA THR A 249 6.07 16.87 -0.73
C THR A 249 6.59 15.84 -1.73
N GLY A 250 7.62 15.12 -1.34
CA GLY A 250 8.06 13.88 -1.98
C GLY A 250 7.44 12.64 -1.33
N ARG A 251 7.98 11.46 -1.65
CA ARG A 251 7.54 10.19 -1.06
C ARG A 251 8.68 9.19 -0.92
N LYS A 252 8.71 8.50 0.22
CA LYS A 252 9.56 7.32 0.46
C LYS A 252 8.74 6.04 0.35
N THR A 253 9.34 5.00 -0.20
CA THR A 253 8.76 3.64 -0.28
C THR A 253 9.85 2.60 -0.07
N LEU A 254 9.66 1.72 0.91
CA LEU A 254 10.51 0.56 1.19
C LEU A 254 9.69 -0.72 0.96
N THR A 255 10.33 -1.71 0.33
CA THR A 255 9.74 -3.01 0.01
C THR A 255 10.73 -4.14 0.27
N ASP A 256 10.29 -5.38 0.10
CA ASP A 256 11.14 -6.57 0.13
C ASP A 256 12.31 -6.55 -0.89
N LYS A 257 12.26 -5.67 -1.90
CA LYS A 257 13.22 -5.65 -3.04
C LYS A 257 13.96 -4.34 -3.23
N MET A 258 13.36 -3.21 -2.87
CA MET A 258 13.93 -1.88 -3.08
C MET A 258 13.53 -0.88 -2.01
N PHE A 259 14.35 0.15 -1.87
CA PHE A 259 14.01 1.41 -1.24
C PHE A 259 14.09 2.53 -2.29
N LYS A 260 13.05 3.35 -2.35
CA LYS A 260 12.87 4.40 -3.33
C LYS A 260 12.46 5.71 -2.66
N VAL A 261 13.09 6.80 -3.10
CA VAL A 261 12.76 8.18 -2.74
C VAL A 261 12.39 8.93 -4.01
N SER A 262 11.24 9.61 -3.99
CA SER A 262 10.66 10.39 -5.08
C SER A 262 10.57 11.85 -4.65
N THR A 263 11.16 12.76 -5.42
CA THR A 263 11.39 14.19 -5.08
C THR A 263 11.36 15.05 -6.36
N PRO A 264 11.26 16.39 -6.29
CA PRO A 264 11.37 17.25 -7.48
C PRO A 264 12.60 16.95 -8.34
N ASP A 265 13.74 16.65 -7.70
CA ASP A 265 15.01 16.31 -8.33
C ASP A 265 15.02 14.97 -9.08
N GLY A 266 13.98 14.15 -8.93
CA GLY A 266 13.86 12.83 -9.53
C GLY A 266 13.64 11.69 -8.53
N ILE A 267 13.79 10.48 -9.06
CA ILE A 267 13.70 9.23 -8.30
C ILE A 267 15.11 8.71 -8.00
N LYS A 268 15.37 8.41 -6.73
CA LYS A 268 16.53 7.65 -6.27
C LYS A 268 16.04 6.28 -5.80
N GLU A 269 16.64 5.20 -6.28
CA GLU A 269 16.28 3.83 -5.91
C GLU A 269 17.53 3.01 -5.60
N ILE A 270 17.47 2.19 -4.55
CA ILE A 270 18.50 1.22 -4.18
C ILE A 270 17.85 -0.15 -3.94
N LYS A 271 18.61 -1.22 -4.19
CA LYS A 271 18.16 -2.60 -3.96
C LYS A 271 18.25 -2.94 -2.46
N VAL A 272 17.19 -3.55 -1.93
CA VAL A 272 17.21 -4.17 -0.59
C VAL A 272 17.86 -5.54 -0.73
N ALA A 273 18.93 -5.76 0.03
CA ALA A 273 19.86 -6.87 -0.17
C ALA A 273 19.67 -8.03 0.84
N SER A 274 18.87 -7.81 1.89
CA SER A 274 18.57 -8.78 2.95
C SER A 274 17.48 -8.21 3.88
N GLU A 275 16.94 -9.06 4.75
CA GLU A 275 16.06 -8.64 5.86
C GLU A 275 16.77 -7.67 6.83
N ALA A 276 18.07 -7.86 7.08
CA ALA A 276 18.84 -6.94 7.92
C ALA A 276 18.95 -5.54 7.29
N HIS A 277 19.26 -5.46 5.98
CA HIS A 277 19.29 -4.19 5.25
C HIS A 277 17.89 -3.53 5.20
N PHE A 278 16.80 -4.32 5.12
CA PHE A 278 15.44 -3.80 5.27
C PHE A 278 15.22 -3.17 6.65
N PHE A 279 15.65 -3.80 7.74
CA PHE A 279 15.52 -3.24 9.10
C PHE A 279 16.38 -1.99 9.32
N GLU A 280 17.59 -1.94 8.75
CA GLU A 280 18.44 -0.75 8.77
C GLU A 280 17.76 0.44 8.09
N LEU A 281 17.23 0.23 6.88
CA LEU A 281 16.46 1.25 6.14
C LEU A 281 15.16 1.62 6.85
N LEU A 282 14.44 0.66 7.42
CA LEU A 282 13.21 0.89 8.18
C LEU A 282 13.44 1.82 9.39
N HIS A 283 14.55 1.60 10.11
CA HIS A 283 14.96 2.44 11.22
C HIS A 283 15.41 3.83 10.75
N ALA A 284 16.35 3.89 9.80
CA ALA A 284 16.96 5.14 9.34
C ALA A 284 15.96 6.07 8.62
N GLU A 285 15.08 5.51 7.79
CA GLU A 285 14.25 6.29 6.87
C GLU A 285 12.82 6.52 7.36
N PHE A 286 12.30 5.66 8.25
CA PHE A 286 10.93 5.75 8.77
C PHE A 286 10.87 5.85 10.30
N GLY A 287 12.01 5.78 11.01
CA GLY A 287 12.08 5.84 12.47
C GLY A 287 11.50 4.61 13.17
N ILE A 288 11.21 3.52 12.45
CA ILE A 288 10.56 2.33 12.99
C ILE A 288 11.61 1.32 13.45
N THR A 289 11.51 0.87 14.70
CA THR A 289 12.31 -0.23 15.25
C THR A 289 11.37 -1.38 15.65
N LEU A 290 11.61 -2.58 15.13
CA LEU A 290 10.87 -3.78 15.52
C LEU A 290 11.52 -4.46 16.74
N PRO A 291 10.78 -5.28 17.52
CA PRO A 291 11.34 -6.05 18.62
C PRO A 291 12.50 -6.95 18.17
N LYS A 292 13.53 -7.07 19.02
CA LYS A 292 14.71 -7.91 18.74
C LYS A 292 14.30 -9.36 18.47
N GLY A 293 14.81 -9.93 17.37
CA GLY A 293 14.45 -11.29 16.93
C GLY A 293 13.22 -11.36 16.02
N SER A 294 12.59 -10.21 15.70
CA SER A 294 11.58 -10.11 14.63
C SER A 294 12.10 -10.69 13.31
N SER A 295 11.23 -11.40 12.61
CA SER A 295 11.41 -11.73 11.19
C SER A 295 10.08 -11.57 10.45
N LEU A 296 10.18 -11.10 9.21
CA LEU A 296 9.11 -10.84 8.27
C LEU A 296 9.05 -11.92 7.17
N THR A 297 9.93 -12.92 7.20
CA THR A 297 9.96 -14.01 6.19
C THR A 297 8.98 -15.14 6.48
N ALA A 298 8.17 -15.05 7.53
CA ALA A 298 7.29 -16.14 7.98
C ALA A 298 6.15 -16.48 7.00
N ARG A 299 5.84 -15.60 6.03
CA ARG A 299 4.85 -15.83 4.97
C ARG A 299 5.49 -15.85 3.57
N GLN A 300 4.82 -15.32 2.54
CA GLN A 300 5.22 -15.43 1.13
C GLN A 300 6.44 -14.56 0.77
N VAL A 301 6.83 -13.62 1.63
CA VAL A 301 7.95 -12.72 1.37
C VAL A 301 9.29 -13.47 1.41
N ARG A 302 10.11 -13.21 0.39
CA ARG A 302 11.47 -13.73 0.25
C ARG A 302 12.36 -12.57 -0.14
N PHE A 303 13.23 -12.15 0.77
CA PHE A 303 14.38 -11.33 0.41
C PHE A 303 15.31 -12.18 -0.48
N GLU A 304 15.99 -11.55 -1.43
CA GLU A 304 17.09 -12.23 -2.11
C GLU A 304 18.21 -12.49 -1.10
N GLU A 305 18.63 -13.74 -0.94
CA GLU A 305 19.87 -14.00 -0.20
C GLU A 305 21.06 -13.49 -1.02
N PRO A 306 22.03 -12.81 -0.40
CA PRO A 306 23.30 -12.54 -1.07
C PRO A 306 23.92 -13.89 -1.47
N ALA A 307 24.44 -13.97 -2.70
CA ALA A 307 25.11 -15.17 -3.19
C ALA A 307 26.15 -15.64 -2.15
N PRO A 308 26.15 -16.93 -1.76
CA PRO A 308 26.99 -17.40 -0.67
C PRO A 308 28.45 -17.07 -0.99
N SER A 309 29.17 -16.54 0.00
CA SER A 309 30.61 -16.30 -0.16
C SER A 309 31.32 -17.61 -0.52
N LEU A 310 32.47 -17.50 -1.21
CA LEU A 310 33.31 -18.65 -1.52
C LEU A 310 33.62 -19.47 -0.25
N ASP A 311 33.82 -18.81 0.89
CA ASP A 311 34.03 -19.46 2.19
C ASP A 311 32.80 -20.25 2.67
N ARG A 312 31.57 -19.74 2.46
CA ARG A 312 30.32 -20.46 2.78
C ARG A 312 30.11 -21.67 1.86
N LEU A 313 30.42 -21.54 0.57
CA LEU A 313 30.37 -22.65 -0.37
C LEU A 313 31.41 -23.73 -0.03
N GLN A 314 32.64 -23.32 0.34
CA GLN A 314 33.67 -24.25 0.81
C GLN A 314 33.28 -24.92 2.14
N ALA A 315 32.65 -24.21 3.08
CA ALA A 315 32.12 -24.79 4.31
C ALA A 315 31.03 -25.85 4.04
N LEU A 316 30.08 -25.58 3.14
CA LEU A 316 29.05 -26.54 2.71
C LEU A 316 29.60 -27.75 1.94
N LEU A 317 30.71 -27.58 1.22
CA LEU A 317 31.40 -28.67 0.52
C LEU A 317 32.38 -29.46 1.42
N SER A 318 32.63 -29.00 2.64
CA SER A 318 33.56 -29.62 3.59
C SER A 318 32.88 -30.20 4.83
N THR A 319 31.56 -30.07 4.98
CA THR A 319 30.76 -30.90 5.90
C THR A 319 30.89 -32.38 5.53
N PRO A 320 31.40 -33.26 6.42
CA PRO A 320 31.49 -34.68 6.13
C PRO A 320 30.10 -35.29 5.96
N ALA A 321 29.93 -36.17 4.97
CA ALA A 321 28.71 -36.96 4.85
C ALA A 321 28.58 -37.89 6.07
N SER A 322 27.72 -37.50 7.03
CA SER A 322 27.35 -38.36 8.15
C SER A 322 26.72 -39.64 7.61
N SER A 323 27.32 -40.77 7.95
CA SER A 323 27.03 -42.08 7.37
C SER A 323 25.56 -42.48 7.50
N ILE A 324 24.81 -42.41 6.40
CA ILE A 324 23.50 -43.06 6.28
C ILE A 324 23.77 -44.56 6.09
N THR A 325 23.67 -45.33 7.18
CA THR A 325 23.64 -46.79 7.12
C THR A 325 22.37 -47.25 6.43
N VAL A 326 22.50 -47.66 5.17
CA VAL A 326 21.43 -48.34 4.42
C VAL A 326 21.30 -49.76 4.95
N ALA A 327 20.17 -50.07 5.58
CA ALA A 327 19.83 -51.44 5.96
C ALA A 327 19.46 -52.27 4.72
N GLY A 328 20.05 -53.46 4.60
CA GLY A 328 19.79 -54.41 3.51
C GLY A 328 18.40 -55.06 3.56
N PRO A 329 18.00 -55.77 2.49
CA PRO A 329 16.60 -56.01 2.17
C PRO A 329 15.99 -57.21 2.90
N GLN A 330 14.69 -57.11 3.23
CA GLN A 330 13.84 -58.29 3.41
C GLN A 330 12.90 -58.48 2.22
N SER A 331 12.80 -59.73 1.79
CA SER A 331 12.06 -60.18 0.62
C SER A 331 10.55 -60.26 0.86
N LEU A 332 9.76 -59.80 -0.10
CA LEU A 332 8.49 -60.44 -0.44
C LEU A 332 8.35 -60.56 -1.96
N LEU A 333 7.96 -61.75 -2.41
CA LEU A 333 7.92 -62.17 -3.81
C LEU A 333 6.52 -62.00 -4.39
N THR A 334 6.40 -61.20 -5.46
CA THR A 334 5.59 -61.44 -6.70
C THR A 334 4.08 -61.76 -6.63
N PRO A 335 3.34 -61.67 -7.76
CA PRO A 335 3.36 -60.69 -8.87
C PRO A 335 1.91 -60.10 -9.01
N ALA A 336 1.31 -59.66 -10.12
CA ALA A 336 1.71 -59.40 -11.52
C ALA A 336 0.77 -58.31 -12.11
N TYR A 337 1.23 -57.53 -13.09
CA TYR A 337 0.48 -57.29 -14.33
C TYR A 337 1.42 -56.69 -15.40
N ALA A 338 1.26 -57.10 -16.66
CA ALA A 338 2.14 -56.72 -17.77
C ALA A 338 1.35 -56.29 -19.01
N ALA A 339 1.81 -55.24 -19.69
CA ALA A 339 1.67 -54.93 -21.14
C ALA A 339 2.33 -53.55 -21.42
N GLN A 340 3.52 -53.50 -22.03
CA GLN A 340 3.75 -53.28 -23.48
C GLN A 340 3.72 -51.80 -23.96
N SER A 341 4.90 -51.15 -23.96
CA SER A 341 5.67 -50.63 -25.13
C SER A 341 5.00 -50.30 -26.48
N PRO A 342 5.64 -49.52 -27.40
CA PRO A 342 6.64 -48.43 -27.22
C PRO A 342 6.57 -47.22 -28.24
N ILE A 343 7.26 -46.12 -27.89
CA ILE A 343 8.28 -45.31 -28.64
C ILE A 343 8.16 -44.98 -30.17
N GLU A 344 8.68 -43.78 -30.53
CA GLU A 344 9.12 -43.25 -31.86
C GLU A 344 8.05 -42.68 -32.84
N GLY A 345 8.30 -41.58 -33.59
CA GLY A 345 9.46 -40.66 -33.58
C GLY A 345 9.42 -39.51 -34.62
N GLN A 346 10.49 -38.69 -34.63
CA GLN A 346 11.02 -37.79 -35.70
C GLN A 346 10.24 -36.58 -36.28
N ALA A 347 10.86 -35.40 -36.06
CA ALA A 347 11.28 -34.36 -37.03
C ALA A 347 10.32 -33.72 -38.06
N HIS A 348 10.32 -32.37 -38.11
CA HIS A 348 10.95 -31.65 -39.23
C HIS A 348 11.35 -30.19 -38.93
N LEU A 349 12.29 -29.68 -39.72
CA LEU A 349 12.89 -28.34 -39.64
C LEU A 349 12.62 -27.53 -40.94
N ALA A 350 12.83 -26.20 -40.89
CA ALA A 350 12.97 -25.24 -42.01
C ALA A 350 11.67 -24.90 -42.79
N MET A 351 11.46 -23.74 -43.45
CA MET A 351 12.04 -22.37 -43.57
C MET A 351 11.25 -21.66 -44.72
N LEU A 352 11.50 -20.36 -44.94
CA LEU A 352 11.05 -19.43 -46.03
C LEU A 352 9.97 -18.43 -45.57
N GLN A 353 10.26 -17.17 -45.19
CA GLN A 353 10.93 -16.02 -45.85
C GLN A 353 10.10 -15.21 -46.86
N SER A 354 9.91 -13.92 -46.52
CA SER A 354 9.55 -12.77 -47.39
C SER A 354 8.14 -12.78 -48.00
N SER A 355 7.50 -11.65 -48.32
CA SER A 355 8.03 -10.30 -48.64
C SER A 355 7.05 -9.14 -48.25
N GLN A 356 7.53 -7.90 -48.35
CA GLN A 356 6.86 -6.65 -47.92
C GLN A 356 5.84 -6.08 -48.96
N PRO A 357 5.07 -5.01 -48.62
CA PRO A 357 3.84 -4.62 -49.33
C PRO A 357 4.03 -3.47 -50.34
N PRO A 358 2.95 -3.07 -51.07
CA PRO A 358 2.85 -1.78 -51.74
C PRO A 358 1.93 -0.77 -51.03
N SER A 359 2.12 0.51 -51.36
CA SER A 359 1.49 1.69 -50.75
C SER A 359 0.64 2.51 -51.75
N HIS A 360 -0.28 3.34 -51.23
CA HIS A 360 -1.02 4.41 -51.93
C HIS A 360 -2.05 3.92 -52.99
N THR A 361 -3.19 4.60 -53.24
CA THR A 361 -3.37 6.06 -53.44
C THR A 361 -4.74 6.60 -52.99
N GLN A 362 -4.81 7.92 -52.77
CA GLN A 362 -6.05 8.68 -52.58
C GLN A 362 -6.91 8.77 -53.86
N ARG A 363 -8.24 8.94 -53.69
CA ARG A 363 -9.02 9.95 -54.44
C ARG A 363 -10.30 10.34 -53.69
N SER A 364 -10.60 11.64 -53.73
CA SER A 364 -11.77 12.31 -53.14
C SER A 364 -12.85 12.58 -54.21
N VAL A 365 -13.88 13.41 -53.87
CA VAL A 365 -14.84 14.08 -54.79
C VAL A 365 -16.00 13.14 -55.24
N LEU A 366 -17.32 13.43 -55.20
CA LEU A 366 -18.23 14.57 -54.88
C LEU A 366 -19.51 13.96 -54.22
N LYS A 367 -20.48 14.66 -53.62
CA LYS A 367 -21.03 16.00 -53.87
C LYS A 367 -21.28 16.79 -52.58
#